data_AF-A0A1I2TEN6-F1
#
_entry.id   AF-A0A1I2TEN6-F1
#
_cell.length_a   1.000
_cell.length_b   1.000
_cell.length_c   1.000
_cell.angle_alpha   90.00
_cell.angle_beta   90.00
_cell.angle_gamma   90.00
#
_symmetry.space_group_name_H-M   'P 1'
#
loop_
_entity.id
_entity.type
_entity.pdbx_description
1 polymer ?
#
loop_
_entity_poly.entity_id
_entity_poly.type
_entity_poly.pdbx_seq_one_letter_code
_entity_poly.pdbx_strand_id
1 'polypeptide(L)' 'MTDSPPPDPHAPKSVNVSEPWTRAYWARYFEVPVEEIEAAVAAVGEAPSDVADRLGKSWPARDGGGIV' A
#
# COMPACT_ATOMS: atom_id res chain seq x y z
N MET A 1 4.20 17.47 -19.87
CA MET A 1 3.04 16.61 -19.62
C MET A 1 3.55 15.51 -18.72
N THR A 2 3.16 15.50 -17.44
CA THR A 2 3.66 14.53 -16.46
C THR A 2 3.04 13.17 -16.74
N ASP A 3 3.83 12.28 -17.32
CA ASP A 3 3.51 10.86 -17.50
C ASP A 3 3.61 10.20 -16.12
N SER A 4 2.49 10.13 -15.40
CA SER A 4 2.38 9.17 -14.29
C SER A 4 2.33 7.80 -14.95
N PRO A 5 3.25 6.87 -14.63
CA PRO A 5 3.19 5.52 -15.18
C PRO A 5 1.80 4.93 -14.92
N PRO A 6 1.22 4.19 -15.88
CA PRO A 6 -0.07 3.56 -15.69
C PRO A 6 -0.01 2.70 -14.42
N PRO A 7 -1.08 2.67 -13.60
CA PRO A 7 -1.11 1.81 -12.43
C PRO A 7 -0.77 0.39 -12.87
N ASP A 8 0.24 -0.21 -12.24
CA ASP A 8 0.69 -1.55 -12.56
C ASP A 8 -0.54 -2.48 -12.57
N PRO A 9 -0.85 -3.17 -13.68
CA PRO A 9 -2.01 -4.06 -13.76
C PRO A 9 -1.95 -5.21 -12.74
N HIS A 10 -0.78 -5.47 -12.14
CA HIS A 10 -0.56 -6.42 -11.06
C HIS A 10 -0.60 -5.79 -9.67
N ALA A 11 -0.83 -4.48 -9.55
CA ALA A 11 -0.96 -3.82 -8.26
C ALA A 11 -2.12 -4.45 -7.47
N PRO A 12 -1.87 -4.90 -6.23
CA PRO A 12 -2.91 -5.49 -5.41
C PRO A 12 -4.05 -4.48 -5.20
N LYS A 13 -5.27 -4.92 -5.53
CA LYS A 13 -6.48 -4.10 -5.47
C LYS A 13 -6.97 -3.85 -4.04
N SER A 14 -6.44 -4.59 -3.08
CA SER A 14 -6.76 -4.46 -1.66
C SER A 14 -5.55 -4.74 -0.76
N VAL A 15 -5.51 -4.06 0.39
CA VAL A 15 -4.55 -4.28 1.47
C VAL A 15 -5.00 -5.50 2.28
N ASN A 16 -4.75 -6.70 1.74
CA ASN A 16 -5.07 -7.92 2.45
C ASN A 16 -4.06 -8.16 3.59
N VAL A 17 -4.53 -8.11 4.84
CA VAL A 17 -3.73 -8.41 6.04
C VAL A 17 -3.99 -9.81 6.60
N SER A 18 -4.80 -10.64 5.95
CA SER A 18 -5.04 -12.03 6.40
C SER A 18 -3.77 -12.87 6.28
N GLU A 19 -3.04 -12.69 5.18
CA GLU A 19 -1.84 -13.45 4.86
C GLU A 19 -0.57 -12.75 5.38
N PRO A 20 0.32 -13.44 6.12
CA PRO A 20 1.55 -12.83 6.67
C PRO A 20 2.47 -12.23 5.60
N TRP A 21 2.56 -12.84 4.42
CA TRP A 21 3.41 -12.35 3.33
C TRP A 21 2.89 -11.03 2.75
N THR A 22 1.58 -10.84 2.71
CA THR A 22 0.96 -9.62 2.20
C THR A 22 1.17 -8.45 3.16
N ARG A 23 1.13 -8.71 4.49
CA ARG A 23 1.49 -7.70 5.50
C ARG A 23 2.90 -7.19 5.32
N ALA A 24 3.85 -8.11 5.13
CA ALA A 24 5.26 -7.75 4.91
C ALA A 24 5.45 -6.95 3.62
N TYR A 25 4.71 -7.28 2.56
CA TYR A 25 4.69 -6.49 1.33
C TYR A 25 4.21 -5.06 1.59
N TRP A 26 3.08 -4.86 2.27
CA TRP A 26 2.53 -3.53 2.53
C TRP A 26 3.36 -2.72 3.51
N ALA A 27 3.92 -3.36 4.54
CA ALA A 27 4.87 -2.74 5.46
C ALA A 27 6.09 -2.20 4.70
N ARG A 28 6.62 -2.98 3.74
CA ARG A 28 7.71 -2.53 2.88
C ARG A 28 7.27 -1.43 1.91
N TYR A 29 6.08 -1.54 1.34
CA TYR A 29 5.55 -0.58 0.36
C TYR A 29 5.32 0.80 0.98
N PHE A 30 4.66 0.84 2.13
CA PHE A 30 4.38 2.07 2.86
C PHE A 30 5.53 2.50 3.77
N GLU A 31 6.57 1.68 3.91
CA GLU A 31 7.71 1.88 4.82
C GLU A 31 7.25 2.15 6.26
N VAL A 32 6.33 1.32 6.76
CA VAL A 32 5.81 1.37 8.13
C VAL A 32 5.75 -0.05 8.72
N PRO A 33 5.69 -0.21 10.05
CA PRO A 33 5.53 -1.51 10.70
C PRO A 33 4.23 -2.22 10.28
N VAL A 34 4.23 -3.56 10.34
CA VAL A 34 3.05 -4.38 10.02
C VAL A 34 1.87 -4.02 10.93
N GLU A 35 2.15 -3.72 12.20
CA GLU A 35 1.16 -3.34 13.19
C GLU A 35 0.42 -2.05 12.80
N GLU A 36 1.11 -1.10 12.16
CA GLU A 36 0.50 0.13 11.66
C GLU A 36 -0.36 -0.14 10.43
N ILE A 37 0.03 -1.07 9.55
CA ILE A 37 -0.80 -1.52 8.43
C ILE A 37 -2.09 -2.17 8.93
N GLU A 38 -1.98 -3.09 9.89
CA GLU A 38 -3.14 -3.77 10.48
C GLU A 38 -4.09 -2.77 11.16
N ALA A 39 -3.53 -1.83 11.93
CA ALA A 39 -4.31 -0.80 12.58
C ALA A 39 -5.00 0.15 11.58
N ALA A 40 -4.31 0.52 10.50
CA ALA A 40 -4.91 1.33 9.44
C ALA A 40 -6.03 0.57 8.75
N VAL A 41 -5.81 -0.68 8.33
CA VAL A 41 -6.83 -1.53 7.69
C VAL A 41 -8.04 -1.75 8.61
N ALA A 42 -7.82 -1.95 9.90
CA ALA A 42 -8.92 -2.06 10.87
C ALA A 42 -9.73 -0.75 11.01
N ALA A 43 -9.10 0.41 10.77
CA ALA A 43 -9.74 1.72 10.92
C ALA A 43 -10.50 2.17 9.67
N VAL A 44 -9.97 1.91 8.47
CA VAL A 44 -10.52 2.43 7.20
C VAL A 44 -10.93 1.33 6.20
N GLY A 45 -10.62 0.07 6.48
CA GLY A 45 -10.85 -1.06 5.59
C GLY A 45 -9.66 -1.40 4.70
N GLU A 46 -9.84 -2.36 3.80
CA GLU A 46 -8.77 -2.90 2.95
C GLU A 46 -8.50 -2.06 1.69
N ALA A 47 -9.07 -0.87 1.58
CA ALA A 47 -8.86 0.02 0.43
C ALA A 47 -7.45 0.64 0.50
N PRO A 48 -6.56 0.41 -0.49
CA PRO A 48 -5.19 0.92 -0.43
C PRO A 48 -5.09 2.45 -0.43
N SER A 49 -6.04 3.14 -1.08
CA SER A 49 -6.16 4.60 -1.03
C SER A 49 -6.38 5.10 0.39
N ASP A 50 -7.36 4.50 1.07
CA ASP A 50 -7.81 4.97 2.37
C ASP A 50 -6.76 4.64 3.43
N VAL A 51 -6.13 3.46 3.32
CA VAL A 51 -5.00 3.06 4.16
C VAL A 51 -3.82 4.00 3.96
N ALA A 52 -3.49 4.36 2.71
CA ALA A 52 -2.43 5.32 2.43
C ALA A 52 -2.74 6.69 3.02
N ASP A 53 -3.95 7.22 2.82
CA ASP A 53 -4.40 8.48 3.40
C ASP A 53 -4.32 8.46 4.92
N ARG A 54 -4.71 7.35 5.56
CA ARG A 54 -4.64 7.16 7.01
C ARG A 54 -3.20 7.15 7.54
N LEU A 55 -2.27 6.62 6.75
CA LEU A 55 -0.84 6.56 7.05
C LEU A 55 -0.08 7.83 6.60
N GLY A 56 -0.73 8.78 5.93
CA GLY A 56 -0.08 9.94 5.33
C GLY A 56 0.87 9.58 4.18
N LYS A 57 0.63 8.44 3.53
CA LYS A 57 1.42 7.92 2.40
C LYS A 57 0.66 8.15 1.08
N SER A 58 1.34 7.97 -0.04
CA SER A 58 0.73 8.13 -1.37
C SER A 58 0.41 6.77 -1.99
N TRP A 59 -0.79 6.65 -2.53
CA TRP A 59 -1.23 5.51 -3.34
C TRP A 59 -1.80 6.00 -4.69
N PRO A 60 -1.40 5.41 -5.83
CA PRO A 60 -0.20 4.58 -6.00
C PRO A 60 1.07 5.40 -5.77
N ALA A 61 2.06 4.82 -5.09
CA ALA A 61 3.37 5.43 -4.90
C ALA A 61 4.00 5.75 -6.26
N ARG A 62 4.48 6.98 -6.44
CA ARG A 62 5.08 7.47 -7.70
C ARG A 62 6.28 6.64 -8.17
N ASP A 63 7.02 6.04 -7.24
CA ASP A 63 8.20 5.22 -7.51
C ASP A 63 7.92 3.71 -7.43
N GLY A 64 6.65 3.32 -7.33
CA GLY A 64 6.20 1.95 -7.59
C GLY A 64 7.00 0.84 -6.93
N GLY A 65 7.64 1.03 -5.77
CA GLY A 65 8.42 -0.02 -5.08
C GLY A 65 9.33 -0.85 -5.99
N GLY A 66 9.81 -0.26 -7.10
CA GLY A 66 10.63 -0.93 -8.08
C GLY A 66 12.00 -1.14 -7.49
N ILE A 67 12.30 -2.38 -7.10
CA ILE A 67 13.68 -2.79 -6.87
C ILE A 67 14.41 -2.58 -8.21
N VAL A 68 15.31 -1.59 -8.26
CA VAL A 68 16.39 -1.50 -9.24
C VAL A 68 17.41 -2.61 -9.02
#